data_AF-A0A7S3M3Q5-F1
#
_entry.id   AF-A0A7S3M3Q5-F1
#
_cell.length_a   1.000
_cell.length_b   1.000
_cell.length_c   1.000
_cell.angle_alpha   90.00
_cell.angle_beta   90.00
_cell.angle_gamma   90.00
#
_symmetry.space_group_name_H-M   'P 1'
#
loop_
_entity.id
_entity.type
_entity.pdbx_description
1 polymer ?
#
loop_
_entity_poly.entity_id
_entity_poly.type
_entity_poly.pdbx_seq_one_letter_code
_entity_poly.pdbx_strand_id
1 'polypeptide(L)'
;QKGALRSRADDTVALCVAQRAADLLVAPGLGGGSGAAGARCVVLDPMCGVGTYLLALRWVLAQRGLDGQRGTELIGVDLDSEALSHMRTNLGPEGGSHPFTIIHGSSV
;
A
#
# COMPACT_ATOMS: atom_id res chain seq x y z
N GLN A 1 11.47 19.47 -4.78
CA GLN A 1 11.62 19.57 -3.32
C GLN A 1 11.17 18.23 -2.72
N LYS A 2 12.06 17.47 -2.07
CA LYS A 2 11.68 16.21 -1.42
C LYS A 2 10.93 16.54 -0.14
N GLY A 3 9.60 16.40 -0.15
CA GLY A 3 8.79 16.41 1.05
C GLY A 3 9.28 15.28 1.97
N ALA A 4 9.53 15.60 3.23
CA ALA A 4 10.20 14.73 4.19
C ALA A 4 9.37 13.50 4.57
N LEU A 5 9.32 12.49 3.69
CA LEU A 5 8.95 11.14 4.09
C LEU A 5 10.08 10.61 4.98
N ARG A 6 9.73 10.20 6.21
CA ARG A 6 10.65 9.46 7.10
C ARG A 6 10.83 7.99 6.65
N SER A 7 10.28 7.63 5.50
CA SER A 7 10.38 6.34 4.84
C SER A 7 11.12 6.51 3.51
N ARG A 8 11.94 5.52 3.14
CA ARG A 8 12.62 5.43 1.84
C ARG A 8 11.66 5.05 0.70
N ALA A 9 10.39 5.44 0.77
CA ALA A 9 9.40 5.12 -0.25
C ALA A 9 9.74 5.71 -1.64
N ASP A 10 10.70 6.63 -1.71
CA ASP A 10 11.30 7.16 -2.94
C ASP A 10 12.56 6.38 -3.41
N ASP A 11 12.91 5.27 -2.77
CA ASP A 11 14.02 4.43 -3.22
C ASP A 11 13.65 3.62 -4.47
N THR A 12 14.68 3.31 -5.28
CA THR A 12 14.50 2.64 -6.57
C THR A 12 13.86 1.26 -6.41
N VAL A 13 14.19 0.52 -5.36
CA VAL A 13 13.69 -0.85 -5.14
C VAL A 13 12.20 -0.81 -4.81
N ALA A 14 11.81 0.04 -3.87
CA ALA A 14 10.42 0.25 -3.45
C ALA A 14 9.55 0.67 -4.63
N LEU A 15 10.04 1.58 -5.48
CA LEU A 15 9.34 1.99 -6.69
C LEU A 15 9.21 0.86 -7.72
N CYS A 16 10.26 0.08 -7.96
CA CYS A 16 10.19 -1.08 -8.87
C CYS A 16 9.19 -2.13 -8.37
N VAL A 17 9.20 -2.44 -7.08
CA VAL A 17 8.23 -3.36 -6.46
C VAL A 17 6.81 -2.82 -6.58
N ALA A 18 6.61 -1.53 -6.29
CA ALA A 18 5.32 -0.86 -6.39
C ALA A 18 4.76 -0.86 -7.83
N GLN A 19 5.59 -0.57 -8.83
CA GLN A 19 5.19 -0.65 -10.23
C GLN A 19 4.77 -2.06 -10.63
N ARG A 20 5.56 -3.07 -10.25
CA ARG A 20 5.24 -4.46 -10.55
C ARG A 20 3.94 -4.90 -9.87
N ALA A 21 3.73 -4.53 -8.61
CA ALA A 21 2.49 -4.81 -7.90
C ALA A 21 1.30 -4.14 -8.58
N ALA A 22 1.42 -2.88 -9.00
CA ALA A 22 0.36 -2.18 -9.75
C ALA A 22 0.03 -2.87 -11.08
N ASP A 23 1.04 -3.36 -11.82
CA ASP A 23 0.80 -4.10 -13.07
C ASP A 23 0.00 -5.40 -12.81
N LEU A 24 0.34 -6.12 -11.74
CA LEU A 24 -0.39 -7.32 -11.33
C LEU A 24 -1.83 -6.97 -10.94
N LEU A 25 -2.05 -5.90 -10.18
CA LEU A 25 -3.39 -5.47 -9.77
C LEU A 25 -4.32 -5.15 -10.96
N VAL A 26 -3.76 -4.73 -12.10
CA VAL A 26 -4.53 -4.43 -13.32
C VAL A 26 -4.66 -5.66 -14.23
N ALA A 27 -3.76 -6.64 -14.10
CA ALA A 27 -3.73 -7.83 -14.95
C ALA A 27 -5.08 -8.58 -14.97
N PRO A 28 -5.53 -9.04 -16.15
CA PRO A 28 -6.72 -9.87 -16.25
C PRO A 28 -6.50 -11.19 -15.49
N GLY A 29 -7.38 -11.52 -14.53
CA GLY A 29 -7.38 -12.82 -13.85
C GLY A 29 -7.13 -12.80 -12.33
N LEU A 30 -6.72 -11.69 -11.73
CA LEU A 30 -6.64 -11.55 -10.27
C LEU A 30 -8.01 -11.26 -9.60
N GLY A 31 -9.05 -11.00 -10.39
CA GLY A 31 -10.44 -11.15 -9.99
C GLY A 31 -10.94 -12.51 -10.48
N GLY A 32 -11.04 -13.48 -9.58
CA GLY A 32 -11.49 -14.83 -9.92
C GLY A 32 -12.83 -14.83 -10.66
N GLY A 33 -12.91 -15.62 -11.72
CA GLY A 33 -14.14 -16.17 -12.30
C GLY A 33 -15.22 -15.18 -12.74
N SER A 34 -15.42 -15.08 -14.07
CA SER A 34 -16.68 -14.77 -14.77
C SER A 34 -17.87 -14.35 -13.88
N GLY A 35 -18.12 -13.03 -13.76
CA GLY A 35 -19.45 -12.50 -13.45
C GLY A 35 -19.60 -11.58 -12.24
N ALA A 36 -18.61 -11.45 -11.36
CA ALA A 36 -18.73 -10.56 -10.20
C ALA A 36 -18.23 -9.13 -10.52
N ALA A 37 -19.16 -8.20 -10.68
CA ALA A 37 -18.86 -6.78 -10.53
C ALA A 37 -18.18 -6.55 -9.16
N GLY A 38 -16.94 -6.03 -9.17
CA GLY A 38 -16.29 -5.49 -7.97
C GLY A 38 -15.45 -6.46 -7.13
N ALA A 39 -14.57 -7.26 -7.74
CA ALA A 39 -13.54 -7.99 -7.00
C ALA A 39 -12.62 -7.01 -6.26
N ARG A 40 -12.79 -6.87 -4.94
CA ARG A 40 -11.90 -6.13 -4.05
C ARG A 40 -10.56 -6.86 -3.97
N CYS A 41 -9.47 -6.13 -4.11
CA CYS A 41 -8.13 -6.67 -3.95
C CYS A 41 -7.53 -6.17 -2.64
N VAL A 42 -6.96 -7.06 -1.83
CA VAL A 42 -6.27 -6.69 -0.60
C VAL A 42 -4.79 -6.97 -0.78
N VAL A 43 -3.96 -5.95 -0.54
CA VAL A 43 -2.49 -6.09 -0.51
C VAL A 43 -2.05 -6.05 0.94
N LEU A 44 -1.43 -7.14 1.40
CA LEU A 44 -0.96 -7.31 2.77
C LEU A 44 0.57 -7.31 2.79
N ASP A 45 1.14 -6.50 3.68
CA ASP A 45 2.54 -6.60 4.09
C ASP A 45 2.58 -6.95 5.59
N PRO A 46 2.87 -8.21 5.97
CA PRO A 46 2.78 -8.68 7.34
C PRO A 46 3.98 -8.30 8.22
N MET A 47 5.01 -7.67 7.65
CA MET A 47 6.18 -7.13 8.34
C MET A 47 6.55 -5.79 7.71
N CYS A 48 5.60 -4.85 7.76
CA CYS A 48 5.66 -3.65 6.93
C CYS A 48 6.71 -2.63 7.38
N GLY A 49 7.24 -2.76 8.60
CA GLY A 49 8.15 -1.81 9.22
C GLY A 49 7.59 -0.39 9.17
N VAL A 50 8.38 0.53 8.60
CA VAL A 50 7.95 1.94 8.40
C VAL A 50 7.04 2.14 7.17
N GLY A 51 6.62 1.06 6.53
CA GLY A 51 5.65 1.04 5.44
C GLY A 51 6.19 1.35 4.06
N THR A 52 7.50 1.22 3.82
CA THR A 52 8.17 1.66 2.58
C THR A 52 7.49 1.14 1.30
N TYR A 53 7.22 -0.16 1.20
CA TYR A 53 6.61 -0.74 0.01
C TYR A 53 5.15 -0.34 -0.18
N LEU A 54 4.36 -0.34 0.89
CA LEU A 54 2.94 0.04 0.83
C LEU A 54 2.77 1.54 0.52
N LEU A 55 3.65 2.40 1.04
CA LEU A 55 3.66 3.83 0.72
C LEU A 55 4.05 4.08 -0.73
N ALA A 56 5.07 3.38 -1.24
CA ALA A 56 5.45 3.45 -2.65
C ALA A 56 4.32 2.94 -3.56
N LEU A 57 3.67 1.83 -3.21
CA LEU A 57 2.52 1.31 -3.95
C LEU A 57 1.36 2.29 -3.98
N ARG A 58 1.00 2.87 -2.83
CA ARG A 58 -0.02 3.92 -2.74
C ARG A 58 0.29 5.09 -3.67
N TRP A 59 1.55 5.55 -3.67
CA TRP A 59 1.96 6.63 -4.57
C TRP A 59 1.84 6.24 -6.05
N VAL A 60 2.28 5.04 -6.44
CA VAL A 60 2.16 4.55 -7.82
C VAL A 60 0.69 4.41 -8.25
N LEU A 61 -0.19 3.89 -7.38
CA LEU A 61 -1.62 3.75 -7.67
C LEU A 61 -2.27 5.11 -7.94
N ALA A 62 -1.96 6.11 -7.09
CA ALA A 62 -2.45 7.47 -7.24
C ALA A 62 -1.97 8.11 -8.54
N GLN A 63 -0.68 8.00 -8.85
CA GLN A 63 -0.09 8.54 -10.09
C GLN A 63 -0.68 7.91 -11.35
N ARG A 64 -1.09 6.64 -11.28
CA ARG A 64 -1.70 5.92 -12.42
C ARG A 64 -3.21 6.14 -12.52
N GLY A 65 -3.82 6.92 -11.62
CA GLY A 65 -5.28 7.08 -11.57
C GLY A 65 -6.01 5.76 -11.31
N LEU A 66 -5.33 4.78 -10.71
CA LEU A 66 -5.93 3.50 -10.30
C LEU A 66 -6.68 3.62 -8.98
N ASP A 67 -6.85 4.87 -8.52
CA ASP A 67 -7.38 5.11 -7.22
C ASP A 67 -8.89 4.85 -7.16
N GLY A 68 -9.34 3.96 -6.26
CA GLY A 68 -10.75 3.63 -6.07
C GLY A 68 -11.33 2.70 -7.15
N GLN A 69 -10.62 2.43 -8.25
CA GLN A 69 -11.17 1.71 -9.41
C GLN A 69 -11.42 0.20 -9.17
N ARG A 70 -10.73 -0.42 -8.20
CA ARG A 70 -10.88 -1.85 -7.89
C ARG A 70 -11.11 -2.16 -6.41
N GLY A 71 -11.44 -1.14 -5.61
CA GLY A 71 -11.58 -1.32 -4.16
C GLY A 71 -10.33 -1.93 -3.52
N THR A 72 -9.14 -1.50 -3.98
CA THR A 72 -7.87 -2.00 -3.47
C THR A 72 -7.64 -1.48 -2.05
N GLU A 73 -7.52 -2.38 -1.08
CA GLU A 73 -7.16 -2.07 0.30
C GLU A 73 -5.70 -2.43 0.56
N LEU A 74 -4.98 -1.54 1.23
CA LEU A 74 -3.60 -1.75 1.65
C LEU A 74 -3.56 -2.00 3.16
N ILE A 75 -2.98 -3.13 3.57
CA ILE A 75 -2.88 -3.50 4.99
C ILE A 75 -1.42 -3.69 5.35
N GLY A 76 -0.92 -2.89 6.29
CA GLY A 76 0.38 -3.05 6.90
C GLY A 76 0.25 -3.62 8.30
N VAL A 77 0.99 -4.69 8.59
CA VAL A 77 1.09 -5.27 9.92
C VAL A 77 2.55 -5.26 10.35
N ASP A 78 2.81 -4.87 11.59
CA ASP A 78 4.13 -5.03 12.20
C ASP A 78 3.99 -5.21 13.72
N LEU A 79 4.99 -5.83 14.35
CA LEU A 79 5.10 -5.95 15.80
C LEU A 79 5.79 -4.73 16.43
N ASP A 80 6.56 -3.97 15.66
CA ASP A 80 7.27 -2.77 16.12
C ASP A 80 6.36 -1.54 16.08
N SER A 81 5.92 -1.11 17.27
CA SER A 81 5.07 0.08 17.43
C SER A 81 5.73 1.39 16.98
N GLU A 82 7.07 1.50 17.06
CA GLU A 82 7.79 2.70 16.64
C GLU A 82 7.79 2.79 15.10
N ALA A 83 8.05 1.67 14.43
CA ALA A 83 7.97 1.58 12.98
C ALA A 83 6.57 1.96 12.46
N LEU A 84 5.51 1.45 13.10
CA LEU A 84 4.13 1.82 12.77
C LEU A 84 3.81 3.29 13.06
N SER A 85 4.40 3.89 14.09
CA SER A 85 4.26 5.33 14.37
C SER A 85 4.87 6.17 13.24
N HIS A 86 6.05 5.80 12.76
CA HIS A 86 6.67 6.44 11.59
C HIS A 86 5.82 6.28 10.33
N MET A 87 5.27 5.09 10.10
CA MET A 87 4.38 4.82 8.98
C MET A 87 3.13 5.72 9.00
N ARG A 88 2.46 5.85 10.16
CA ARG A 88 1.29 6.75 10.32
C ARG A 88 1.66 8.21 10.03
N THR A 89 2.82 8.64 10.53
CA THR A 89 3.33 10.00 10.24
C THR A 89 3.54 10.21 8.74
N ASN A 90 4.09 9.21 8.04
CA ASN A 90 4.34 9.26 6.60
C ASN A 90 3.06 9.24 5.75
N LEU A 91 1.98 8.62 6.24
CA LEU A 91 0.69 8.65 5.55
C LEU A 91 0.06 10.04 5.50
N GLY A 92 0.40 10.90 6.47
CA GLY A 92 -0.13 12.25 6.63
C GLY A 92 -1.60 12.29 7.08
N PRO A 93 -2.14 13.49 7.40
CA PRO A 93 -3.56 13.67 7.74
C PRO A 93 -4.47 13.52 6.52
N GLU A 94 -3.93 13.79 5.32
CA GLU A 94 -4.64 13.56 4.07
C GLU A 94 -4.40 12.12 3.63
N GLY A 95 -5.21 11.23 4.19
CA GLY A 95 -5.46 9.91 3.65
C GLY A 95 -6.04 10.03 2.24
N GLY A 96 -5.22 10.39 1.24
CA GLY A 96 -5.47 10.17 -0.18
C GLY A 96 -6.18 8.84 -0.41
N SER A 97 -7.00 8.79 -1.46
CA SER A 97 -8.20 7.96 -1.69
C SER A 97 -8.15 6.45 -1.43
N HIS A 98 -7.01 5.89 -1.03
CA HIS A 98 -6.80 4.46 -0.81
C HIS A 98 -7.13 4.07 0.62
N PRO A 99 -8.06 3.12 0.82
CA PRO A 99 -8.21 2.45 2.09
C PRO A 99 -6.85 1.90 2.55
N PHE A 100 -6.39 2.39 3.70
CA PHE A 100 -5.11 2.01 4.27
C PHE A 100 -5.33 1.63 5.74
N THR A 101 -5.05 0.38 6.07
CA THR A 101 -5.20 -0.17 7.42
C THR A 101 -3.81 -0.47 7.99
N ILE A 102 -3.55 0.01 9.20
CA ILE A 102 -2.32 -0.30 9.96
C ILE A 102 -2.72 -1.10 11.20
N ILE A 103 -2.16 -2.29 11.34
CA ILE A 103 -2.41 -3.20 12.46
C ILE A 103 -1.11 -3.37 13.24
N HIS A 104 -1.16 -3.15 14.55
CA HIS A 104 -0.10 -3.59 15.44
C HIS A 104 -0.35 -5.06 15.78
N GLY A 105 0.54 -5.94 15.31
CA GLY A 105 0.44 -7.36 15.58
C GLY A 105 0.75 -7.67 17.03
N SER A 106 0.21 -8.79 17.53
CA SER A 106 0.62 -9.39 18.79
C SER A 106 1.26 -10.75 18.52
N SER A 107 2.33 -11.07 19.25
CA SER A 107 2.79 -12.46 19.33
C SER A 107 1.82 -13.21 20.24
N VAL A 108 1.28 -14.32 19.74
CA VAL A 108 0.60 -15.34 20.55
C VAL A 108 1.59 -16.30 21.16
#